data_AF-A0A2N7FFI8-F1
#
_entry.id   AF-A0A2N7FFI8-F1
#
_cell.length_a   1.000
_cell.length_b   1.000
_cell.length_c   1.000
_cell.angle_alpha   90.00
_cell.angle_beta   90.00
_cell.angle_gamma   90.00
#
_symmetry.space_group_name_H-M   'P 1'
#
loop_
_entity.id
_entity.type
_entity.pdbx_description
1 polymer ?
#
loop_
_entity_poly.entity_id
_entity_poly.type
_entity_poly.pdbx_seq_one_letter_code
_entity_poly.pdbx_strand_id
1 'polypeptide(L)' 'MSDVILSKKSSSPKGTHVNVKLSGKHNQILESSTAHNRRTKRAEAQARLEHHLELFGVNWEVPKDKP' A
#
# COMPACT_ATOMS: atom_id res chain seq x y z
N MET A 1 10.45 20.19 40.96
CA MET A 1 9.66 19.07 40.41
C MET A 1 8.44 19.70 39.76
N SER A 2 8.37 19.65 38.43
CA SER A 2 7.20 20.13 37.68
C SER A 2 7.07 19.22 36.47
N ASP A 3 6.00 18.42 36.51
CA ASP A 3 5.71 17.31 35.62
C ASP A 3 5.71 17.71 34.15
N VAL A 4 6.58 17.07 33.38
CA VAL A 4 6.53 17.09 31.93
C VAL A 4 5.35 16.21 31.51
N ILE A 5 4.20 16.82 31.23
CA ILE A 5 3.12 16.16 30.51
C ILE A 5 3.60 15.94 29.07
N LEU A 6 4.31 14.83 28.83
CA LEU A 6 4.49 14.28 27.50
C LEU A 6 3.09 13.88 27.01
N SER A 7 2.46 14.79 26.26
CA SER A 7 1.27 14.47 25.48
C SER A 7 1.64 13.38 24.49
N LYS A 8 1.38 12.13 24.87
CA LYS A 8 1.56 10.96 24.02
C LYS A 8 0.55 11.09 22.89
N LYS A 9 0.99 11.66 21.77
CA LYS A 9 0.28 11.64 20.48
C LYS A 9 0.07 10.16 20.14
N SER A 10 -1.07 9.61 20.53
CA SER A 10 -1.56 8.35 20.00
C SER A 10 -2.03 8.63 18.57
N SER A 11 -1.08 8.88 17.66
CA SER A 11 -1.38 8.76 16.24
C SER A 11 -1.46 7.27 15.98
N SER A 12 -2.64 6.68 16.18
CA SER A 12 -2.99 5.48 15.43
C SER A 12 -2.58 5.75 13.99
N PRO A 13 -1.80 4.86 13.35
CA PRO A 13 -1.40 5.09 11.96
C PRO A 13 -2.67 5.26 11.15
N LYS A 14 -2.95 6.47 10.69
CA LYS A 14 -4.09 6.72 9.82
C LYS A 14 -3.71 6.11 8.48
N GLY A 15 -4.40 5.03 8.10
CA GLY A 15 -4.22 4.44 6.78
C GLY A 15 -4.40 5.52 5.71
N THR A 16 -3.54 5.48 4.68
CA THR A 16 -3.65 6.40 3.55
C THR A 16 -4.47 5.75 2.45
N HIS A 17 -5.47 6.47 1.93
CA HIS A 17 -6.20 6.03 0.74
C HIS A 17 -5.54 6.61 -0.50
N VAL A 18 -5.24 5.75 -1.46
CA VAL A 18 -4.68 6.15 -2.76
C VAL A 18 -5.66 5.79 -3.87
N ASN A 19 -5.84 6.70 -4.83
CA ASN A 19 -6.60 6.47 -6.04
C ASN A 19 -5.61 6.32 -7.20
N VAL A 20 -5.67 5.20 -7.92
CA VAL A 20 -4.75 4.89 -9.01
C VAL A 20 -5.51 4.46 -10.25
N LYS A 21 -5.06 4.92 -11.42
CA LYS A 21 -5.58 4.49 -12.72
C LYS A 21 -4.62 3.48 -13.33
N LEU A 22 -5.07 2.23 -13.42
CA LEU A 22 -4.30 1.17 -14.07
C LEU A 22 -4.43 1.26 -15.59
N SER A 23 -3.39 0.85 -16.31
CA SER A 23 -3.51 0.60 -17.75
C SER A 23 -4.44 -0.59 -18.02
N GLY A 24 -5.00 -0.67 -19.23
CA GLY A 24 -5.98 -1.70 -19.59
C GLY A 24 -5.50 -3.13 -19.30
N LYS A 25 -4.25 -3.45 -19.66
CA LYS A 25 -3.63 -4.76 -19.38
C LYS A 25 -3.62 -5.09 -17.89
N HIS A 26 -3.16 -4.17 -17.04
CA HIS A 26 -3.08 -4.41 -15.60
C HIS A 26 -4.46 -4.47 -14.94
N ASN A 27 -5.41 -3.67 -15.44
CA ASN A 27 -6.79 -3.74 -14.98
C ASN A 27 -7.42 -5.11 -15.29
N GLN A 28 -7.15 -5.68 -16.47
CA GLN A 28 -7.63 -7.02 -16.83
C GLN A 28 -7.03 -8.11 -15.92
N ILE A 29 -5.73 -8.02 -15.61
CA ILE A 29 -5.08 -8.93 -14.65
C ILE A 29 -5.76 -8.82 -13.27
N LEU A 30 -6.03 -7.60 -12.82
CA LEU A 30 -6.71 -7.37 -11.55
C LEU A 30 -8.12 -8.01 -11.55
N GLU A 31 -8.89 -7.85 -12.62
CA GLU A 31 -10.23 -8.46 -12.73
C GLU A 31 -10.20 -9.98 -12.81
N SER A 32 -9.26 -10.59 -13.52
CA SER A 32 -9.12 -12.05 -13.48
C SER A 32 -8.81 -12.55 -12.06
N SER A 33 -8.10 -11.74 -11.28
CA SER A 33 -7.67 -12.09 -9.93
C SER A 33 -8.78 -11.96 -8.89
N THR A 34 -9.74 -11.04 -9.08
CA THR A 34 -10.89 -10.90 -8.18
C THR A 34 -11.76 -12.16 -8.19
N ALA A 35 -11.99 -12.72 -9.38
CA ALA A 35 -12.74 -13.97 -9.55
C ALA A 35 -12.04 -15.16 -8.88
N HIS A 36 -10.72 -15.25 -9.04
CA HIS A 36 -9.93 -16.34 -8.45
C HIS A 36 -9.87 -16.27 -6.92
N ASN A 37 -9.61 -15.07 -6.38
CA ASN A 37 -9.41 -14.87 -4.94
C ASN A 37 -10.73 -14.60 -4.18
N ARG A 38 -11.87 -14.59 -4.87
CA ARG A 38 -13.20 -14.28 -4.31
C ARG A 38 -13.22 -12.97 -3.52
N ARG A 39 -12.55 -11.95 -4.05
CA ARG A 39 -12.44 -10.61 -3.44
C ARG A 39 -13.09 -9.56 -4.32
N THR A 40 -13.51 -8.46 -3.73
CA THR A 40 -13.86 -7.26 -4.50
C THR A 40 -12.60 -6.69 -5.14
N LYS A 41 -12.77 -5.95 -6.23
CA LYS A 41 -11.66 -5.29 -6.94
C LYS A 41 -10.81 -4.40 -6.04
N ARG A 42 -11.45 -3.66 -5.12
CA ARG A 42 -10.76 -2.82 -4.14
C ARG A 42 -9.94 -3.67 -3.16
N ALA A 43 -10.53 -4.74 -2.62
CA ALA A 43 -9.84 -5.61 -1.66
C ALA A 43 -8.65 -6.34 -2.30
N GLU A 44 -8.79 -6.78 -3.55
CA GLU A 44 -7.69 -7.41 -4.28
C GLU A 44 -6.58 -6.40 -4.62
N ALA A 45 -6.93 -5.19 -5.04
CA ALA A 45 -5.94 -4.13 -5.28
C ALA A 45 -5.18 -3.77 -4.01
N GLN A 46 -5.88 -3.66 -2.88
CA GLN A 46 -5.28 -3.41 -1.57
C GLN A 46 -4.32 -4.53 -1.19
N ALA A 47 -4.77 -5.80 -1.23
CA ALA A 47 -3.94 -6.94 -0.87
C ALA A 47 -2.68 -7.05 -1.74
N ARG A 48 -2.77 -6.74 -3.03
CA ARG A 48 -1.61 -6.72 -3.93
C ARG A 48 -0.65 -5.58 -3.63
N LEU A 49 -1.17 -4.39 -3.29
CA LEU A 49 -0.34 -3.24 -2.93
C LEU A 49 0.40 -3.50 -1.62
N GLU A 50 -0.30 -4.00 -0.60
CA GLU A 50 0.29 -4.39 0.69
C GLU A 50 1.36 -5.46 0.50
N HIS A 51 1.05 -6.53 -0.23
CA HIS A 51 1.99 -7.60 -0.54
C HIS A 51 3.23 -7.08 -1.30
N HIS A 52 3.07 -6.14 -2.24
CA HIS A 52 4.20 -5.56 -2.96
C HIS A 52 5.10 -4.73 -2.02
N LEU A 53 4.50 -3.94 -1.12
CA LEU A 53 5.24 -3.17 -0.13
C LEU A 53 5.95 -4.07 0.90
N GLU A 54 5.35 -5.20 1.30
CA GLU A 54 5.99 -6.18 2.18
C GLU A 54 7.17 -6.88 1.50
N LEU A 55 7.02 -7.27 0.23
CA LEU A 55 8.02 -8.04 -0.50
C LEU A 55 9.27 -7.20 -0.86
N PHE A 56 9.06 -5.94 -1.27
CA PHE A 56 10.15 -5.09 -1.77
C PHE A 56 10.57 -3.98 -0.81
N GLY A 57 9.74 -3.65 0.19
CA GLY A 57 10.00 -2.58 1.13
C GLY A 57 10.31 -1.25 0.45
N VAL A 58 11.20 -0.46 1.09
CA VAL A 58 11.60 0.86 0.59
C VAL A 58 12.50 0.78 -0.66
N ASN A 59 13.15 -0.37 -0.89
CA ASN A 59 14.18 -0.54 -1.93
C ASN A 59 13.63 -1.17 -3.21
N TRP A 60 12.37 -0.91 -3.56
CA TRP A 60 11.69 -1.55 -4.68
C TRP A 60 12.22 -1.11 -6.06
N GLU A 61 12.70 0.13 -6.17
CA GLU A 61 13.46 0.63 -7.32
C GLU A 61 14.88 1.00 -6.87
N VAL A 62 15.89 0.44 -7.55
CA VAL A 62 17.23 1.03 -7.49
C VAL A 62 17.12 2.41 -8.14
N PRO A 63 17.42 3.51 -7.43
CA PRO A 63 17.42 4.82 -8.04
C PRO A 63 18.30 4.78 -9.28
N LYS A 64 17.72 5.11 -10.45
CA LYS A 64 18.45 5.11 -11.72
C LYS A 64 19.62 6.11 -11.73
N ASP A 65 19.71 6.96 -10.70
CA ASP A 65 20.68 8.04 -10.53
C ASP A 65 21.84 7.71 -9.56
N LYS A 66 22.05 6.44 -9.18
CA LYS A 66 23.33 6.06 -8.53
C LYS A 66 24.39 5.82 -9.62
N PRO A 67 25.51 6.57 -9.62
CA PRO A 67 26.62 6.32 -10.53
C PRO A 67 27.27 4.96 -10.28
#